data_AF-A0A2S4UBU3-F1
#
_entry.id   AF-A0A2S4UBU3-F1
#
_cell.length_a   1.000
_cell.length_b   1.000
_cell.length_c   1.000
_cell.angle_alpha   90.00
_cell.angle_beta   90.00
_cell.angle_gamma   90.00
#
_symmetry.space_group_name_H-M   'P 1'
#
loop_
_entity.id
_entity.type
_entity.pdbx_description
1 polymer ?
#
loop_
_entity_poly.entity_id
_entity_poly.type
_entity_poly.pdbx_seq_one_letter_code
_entity_poly.pdbx_strand_id
1 'polypeptide(L)'
;MDESSAEKDVSRTNLPAIPDTSPPSSAFLTFLSGVLGNPNFRSPSGDVLIKQDTLNLIQQMILVEDTRLKKMELHMNAIDRRITLLELNRQPMASSSTQAAKPSYARATGNPAGSTRPIITPLFRPSLQSFNPGKAIIHSDPNQDEIKKLDRGFLVQRANEVIAKLDAQVQGEPVTIKTAQVLKSGDVVFFSKNCAQQKWLMENKHRWTKDVHKHLEATPSSFMIIADSIPKDFNPKSQTNLNNIAVAKNFGAGDLVKMKWLADNSATLKQAGSLVLSLRNKETANRCVKSGIYLNWDHHRVTKFIPCPPQCWKCLKMGHFGQWCREKARCGKCGDKHITKDCPEGLGGIKSCVLCKEGRRLKVKAITEIEHTPFNVSCFFKKTWLEKRNQYQGQ
;
A
#
# COMPACT_ATOMS: atom_id res chain seq x y z
N MET A 1 -50.40 24.52 -7.57
CA MET A 1 -50.58 23.93 -6.22
C MET A 1 -49.28 23.27 -5.86
N ASP A 2 -48.84 23.59 -4.65
CA ASP A 2 -47.47 23.71 -4.18
C ASP A 2 -46.69 22.42 -3.91
N GLU A 3 -45.40 22.68 -3.59
CA GLU A 3 -44.39 21.88 -2.87
C GLU A 3 -43.45 21.04 -3.76
N SER A 4 -42.28 21.52 -4.20
CA SER A 4 -41.12 22.14 -3.50
C SER A 4 -40.55 21.29 -2.37
N SER A 5 -39.45 20.59 -2.65
CA SER A 5 -38.44 20.19 -1.66
C SER A 5 -37.07 20.13 -2.33
N ALA A 6 -36.49 21.31 -2.57
CA ALA A 6 -35.08 21.45 -2.89
C ALA A 6 -34.26 21.24 -1.60
N GLU A 7 -33.53 20.13 -1.52
CA GLU A 7 -32.46 19.96 -0.53
C GLU A 7 -31.38 21.02 -0.79
N LYS A 8 -31.37 22.07 0.04
CA LYS A 8 -30.28 23.03 0.11
C LYS A 8 -29.05 22.33 0.68
N ASP A 9 -28.05 22.11 -0.18
CA ASP A 9 -26.68 21.79 0.19
C ASP A 9 -26.05 22.97 0.95
N VAL A 10 -26.34 23.06 2.25
CA VAL A 10 -25.77 24.06 3.16
C VAL A 10 -24.35 23.61 3.54
N SER A 11 -23.39 23.81 2.64
CA SER A 11 -21.95 23.78 2.99
C SER A 11 -21.02 24.52 2.01
N ARG A 12 -21.53 25.12 0.92
CA ARG A 12 -20.68 25.88 -0.03
C ARG A 12 -20.66 27.40 0.14
N THR A 13 -21.47 27.95 1.04
CA THR A 13 -21.69 29.41 1.14
C THR A 13 -20.58 30.21 1.84
N ASN A 14 -19.49 29.59 2.31
CA ASN A 14 -18.41 30.28 3.03
C ASN A 14 -16.99 30.02 2.48
N LEU A 15 -16.85 29.64 1.21
CA LEU A 15 -15.53 29.60 0.57
C LEU A 15 -15.26 30.93 -0.14
N PRO A 16 -14.09 31.58 0.08
CA PRO A 16 -13.70 32.73 -0.72
C PRO A 16 -13.65 32.33 -2.20
N ALA A 17 -14.02 33.25 -3.08
CA ALA A 17 -13.95 33.04 -4.52
C ALA A 17 -12.55 32.59 -4.92
N ILE A 18 -12.46 31.56 -5.77
CA ILE A 18 -11.20 31.13 -6.37
C ILE A 18 -10.63 32.35 -7.11
N PRO A 19 -9.42 32.82 -6.78
CA PRO A 19 -8.79 33.89 -7.54
C PRO A 19 -8.65 33.43 -8.98
N ASP A 20 -9.17 34.22 -9.92
CA ASP A 20 -9.05 33.97 -11.36
C ASP A 20 -7.64 34.36 -11.85
N THR A 21 -6.63 33.78 -11.21
CA THR A 21 -5.24 33.96 -11.58
C THR A 21 -4.78 32.68 -12.25
N SER A 22 -4.86 32.67 -13.58
CA SER A 22 -3.97 31.80 -14.35
C SER A 22 -2.53 32.11 -13.91
N PRO A 23 -1.70 31.10 -13.60
CA PRO A 23 -0.31 31.36 -13.25
C PRO A 23 0.33 32.13 -14.41
N PRO A 24 1.08 33.21 -14.14
CA PRO A 24 1.69 33.99 -15.21
C PRO A 24 2.54 33.05 -16.08
N SER A 25 2.32 33.10 -17.39
CA SER A 25 3.11 32.34 -18.36
C SER A 25 4.59 32.65 -18.15
N SER A 26 5.43 31.62 -18.15
CA SER A 26 6.88 31.80 -18.01
C SER A 26 7.37 32.64 -19.20
N ALA A 27 7.74 33.90 -18.93
CA ALA A 27 8.23 34.82 -19.95
C ALA A 27 9.43 34.21 -20.69
N PHE A 28 10.24 33.41 -19.99
CA PHE A 28 11.33 32.63 -20.57
C PHE A 28 10.85 31.60 -21.58
N LEU A 29 9.86 30.76 -21.23
CA LEU A 29 9.34 29.75 -22.16
C LEU A 29 8.65 30.38 -23.38
N THR A 30 7.95 31.48 -23.18
CA THR A 30 7.34 32.26 -24.28
C THR A 30 8.41 32.81 -25.22
N PHE A 31 9.47 33.40 -24.67
CA PHE A 31 10.60 33.92 -25.44
C PHE A 31 11.35 32.81 -26.18
N LEU A 32 11.67 31.70 -25.51
CA LEU A 32 12.37 30.56 -26.09
C LEU A 32 11.56 29.91 -27.22
N SER A 33 10.25 29.75 -27.03
CA SER A 33 9.34 29.26 -28.08
C SER A 33 9.38 30.17 -29.31
N GLY A 34 9.40 31.49 -29.12
CA GLY A 34 9.56 32.47 -30.20
C GLY A 34 10.88 32.34 -30.95
N VAL A 35 11.99 32.08 -30.25
CA VAL A 35 13.31 31.87 -30.87
C VAL A 35 13.34 30.54 -31.65
N LEU A 36 12.84 29.45 -31.08
CA LEU A 36 12.85 28.12 -31.71
C LEU A 36 11.86 27.98 -32.88
N GLY A 37 10.75 28.73 -32.82
CA GLY A 37 9.70 28.73 -33.84
C GLY A 37 9.96 29.68 -35.02
N ASN A 38 10.93 30.57 -34.93
CA ASN A 38 11.18 31.55 -35.98
C ASN A 38 11.98 30.94 -37.15
N PRO A 39 11.43 30.89 -38.37
CA PRO A 39 12.09 30.30 -39.53
C PRO A 39 13.36 31.06 -39.95
N ASN A 40 13.49 32.34 -39.61
CA ASN A 40 14.67 33.15 -39.95
C ASN A 40 15.93 32.76 -39.16
N PHE A 41 15.77 31.99 -38.07
CA PHE A 41 16.89 31.44 -37.32
C PHE A 41 17.22 30.01 -37.76
N ARG A 42 16.71 29.52 -38.89
CA ARG A 42 17.07 28.18 -39.39
C ARG A 42 18.12 28.27 -40.49
N SER A 43 19.15 27.43 -40.39
CA SER A 43 20.11 27.20 -41.46
C SER A 43 19.45 26.40 -42.60
N PRO A 44 20.07 26.37 -43.80
CA PRO A 44 19.63 25.48 -44.89
C PRO A 44 19.67 23.99 -44.51
N SER A 45 20.48 23.60 -43.52
CA SER A 45 20.55 22.24 -42.96
C SER A 45 19.47 21.95 -41.91
N GLY A 46 18.68 22.95 -41.50
CA GLY A 46 17.61 22.84 -40.50
C GLY A 46 18.04 23.15 -39.06
N ASP A 47 19.32 23.48 -38.83
CA ASP A 47 19.87 23.84 -37.53
C ASP A 47 19.36 25.22 -37.07
N VAL A 48 19.16 25.40 -35.76
CA VAL A 48 18.76 26.70 -35.21
C VAL A 48 20.00 27.54 -34.91
N LEU A 49 20.17 28.64 -35.63
CA LEU A 49 21.26 29.59 -35.50
C LEU A 49 20.94 30.66 -34.45
N ILE A 50 21.51 30.51 -33.25
CA ILE A 50 21.33 31.47 -32.15
C ILE A 50 22.52 32.44 -32.11
N LYS A 51 22.26 33.74 -32.27
CA LYS A 51 23.28 34.79 -32.14
C LYS A 51 23.77 34.91 -30.69
N GLN A 52 25.01 35.37 -30.51
CA GLN A 52 25.63 35.51 -29.18
C GLN A 52 24.80 36.40 -28.24
N ASP A 53 24.23 37.51 -28.73
CA ASP A 53 23.40 38.40 -27.90
C ASP A 53 22.11 37.72 -27.43
N THR A 54 21.50 36.92 -28.31
CA THR A 54 20.31 36.12 -27.97
C THR A 54 20.65 35.02 -26.98
N LEU A 55 21.81 34.38 -27.12
CA LEU A 55 22.30 33.38 -26.18
C LEU A 55 22.55 33.98 -24.78
N ASN A 56 23.18 35.15 -24.71
CA ASN A 56 23.40 35.87 -23.46
C ASN A 56 22.07 36.23 -22.78
N LEU A 57 21.08 36.68 -23.55
CA LEU A 57 19.74 36.97 -23.04
C LEU A 57 19.03 35.72 -22.52
N ILE A 58 19.11 34.60 -23.25
CA ILE A 58 18.59 33.29 -22.81
C ILE A 58 19.21 32.89 -21.47
N GLN A 59 20.53 33.02 -21.31
CA GLN A 59 21.22 32.70 -20.06
C GLN A 59 20.74 33.58 -18.89
N GLN A 60 20.57 34.89 -19.10
CA GLN A 60 20.02 35.80 -18.09
C GLN A 60 18.59 35.41 -17.69
N MET A 61 17.74 35.09 -18.67
CA MET A 61 16.37 34.65 -18.39
C MET A 61 16.30 33.31 -17.66
N ILE A 62 17.23 32.38 -17.92
CA ILE A 62 17.35 31.12 -17.15
C ILE A 62 17.64 31.42 -15.68
N LEU A 63 18.57 32.34 -15.38
CA LEU A 63 18.91 32.70 -14.00
C LEU A 63 17.75 33.36 -13.26
N VAL A 64 17.00 34.23 -13.95
CA VAL A 64 15.79 34.85 -13.40
C VAL A 64 14.72 33.79 -13.13
N GLU A 65 14.54 32.84 -14.05
CA GLU A 65 13.54 31.79 -13.90
C GLU A 65 13.90 30.78 -12.81
N ASP A 66 15.18 30.42 -12.67
CA ASP A 66 15.68 29.61 -11.55
C ASP A 66 15.41 30.29 -10.20
N THR A 67 15.66 31.59 -10.11
CA THR A 67 15.37 32.38 -8.91
C THR A 67 13.86 32.38 -8.60
N ARG A 68 13.02 32.53 -9.64
CA ARG A 68 11.56 32.48 -9.52
C ARG A 68 11.07 31.12 -9.03
N LEU A 69 11.64 30.02 -9.56
CA LEU A 69 11.31 28.65 -9.16
C LEU A 69 11.71 28.38 -7.70
N LYS A 70 12.92 28.79 -7.28
CA LYS A 70 13.36 28.69 -5.88
C LYS A 70 12.43 29.45 -4.92
N LYS A 71 11.99 30.65 -5.30
CA LYS A 71 11.02 31.43 -4.50
C LYS A 71 9.67 30.73 -4.41
N MET A 72 9.21 30.11 -5.49
CA MET A 72 7.96 29.37 -5.53
C MET A 72 8.03 28.10 -4.66
N GLU A 73 9.14 27.38 -4.68
CA GLU A 73 9.40 26.23 -3.81
C GLU A 73 9.40 26.63 -2.32
N LEU A 74 10.01 27.75 -1.97
CA LEU A 74 9.96 28.29 -0.60
C LEU A 74 8.52 28.63 -0.17
N HIS A 75 7.72 29.21 -1.06
CA HIS A 75 6.30 29.49 -0.80
C HIS A 75 5.49 28.19 -0.61
N MET A 76 5.72 27.17 -1.44
CA MET A 76 5.05 25.88 -1.33
C MET A 76 5.37 25.20 0.01
N ASN A 77 6.65 25.19 0.39
CA ASN A 77 7.09 24.67 1.68
C ASN A 77 6.46 25.42 2.86
N ALA A 78 6.26 26.73 2.76
CA ALA A 78 5.58 27.51 3.78
C ALA A 78 4.07 27.18 3.87
N ILE A 79 3.42 26.92 2.73
CA ILE A 79 2.02 26.48 2.67
C ILE A 79 1.87 25.09 3.29
N ASP A 80 2.74 24.14 2.94
CA ASP A 80 2.72 22.78 3.50
C ASP A 80 2.89 22.77 5.01
N ARG A 81 3.79 23.64 5.53
CA ARG A 81 3.94 23.85 6.99
C ARG A 81 2.67 24.40 7.63
N ARG A 82 1.99 25.36 6.99
CA ARG A 82 0.72 25.91 7.49
C ARG A 82 -0.40 24.87 7.47
N ILE A 83 -0.50 24.06 6.42
CA ILE A 83 -1.47 22.95 6.33
C ILE A 83 -1.22 21.95 7.46
N THR A 84 0.03 21.57 7.67
CA THR A 84 0.42 20.65 8.75
C THR A 84 0.02 21.19 10.12
N LEU A 85 0.24 22.48 10.39
CA LEU A 85 -0.18 23.12 11.65
C LEU A 85 -1.71 23.18 11.81
N LEU A 86 -2.45 23.41 10.73
CA LEU A 86 -3.92 23.41 10.75
C LEU A 86 -4.50 22.00 10.96
N GLU A 87 -3.86 20.98 10.40
CA GLU A 87 -4.23 19.57 10.62
C GLU A 87 -3.96 19.14 12.07
N LEU A 88 -2.90 19.64 12.69
CA LEU A 88 -2.58 19.37 14.10
C LEU A 88 -3.55 20.07 15.08
N ASN A 89 -4.09 21.24 14.70
CA ASN A 89 -5.05 21.99 15.51
C ASN A 89 -6.53 21.58 15.31
N ARG A 90 -6.83 20.64 14.42
CA ARG A 90 -8.19 20.08 14.30
C ARG A 90 -8.48 19.14 15.48
N GLN A 91 -9.16 19.65 16.49
CA GLN A 91 -9.83 18.79 17.47
C GLN A 91 -10.96 17.98 16.79
N PRO A 92 -11.16 16.71 17.16
CA PRO A 92 -12.34 15.97 16.72
C PRO A 92 -13.58 16.64 17.30
N MET A 93 -14.53 17.03 16.42
CA MET A 93 -15.82 17.54 16.87
C MET A 93 -16.49 16.50 17.78
N ALA A 94 -16.79 16.93 19.00
CA ALA A 94 -17.56 16.16 19.95
C ALA A 94 -18.90 15.78 19.32
N SER A 95 -19.18 14.48 19.30
CA SER A 95 -20.52 13.95 19.04
C SER A 95 -21.52 14.62 19.98
N SER A 96 -22.59 15.15 19.40
CA SER A 96 -23.75 15.73 20.08
C SER A 96 -24.18 14.90 21.30
N SER A 97 -23.99 15.45 22.50
CA SER A 97 -24.52 14.90 23.73
C SER A 97 -26.03 15.07 23.76
N THR A 98 -26.71 13.95 23.92
CA THR A 98 -28.10 13.83 24.36
C THR A 98 -28.35 14.64 25.65
N GLN A 99 -29.57 15.15 25.73
CA GLN A 99 -30.08 16.16 26.65
C GLN A 99 -29.80 15.89 28.15
N ALA A 100 -29.53 16.97 28.88
CA ALA A 100 -29.41 17.02 30.32
C ALA A 100 -30.75 16.75 31.02
N ALA A 101 -30.80 15.73 31.88
CA ALA A 101 -31.84 15.58 32.89
C ALA A 101 -31.37 16.19 34.22
N LYS A 102 -32.23 16.98 34.83
CA LYS A 102 -32.02 17.71 36.10
C LYS A 102 -31.77 16.77 37.28
N PRO A 103 -31.06 17.23 38.33
CA PRO A 103 -30.70 16.42 39.49
C PRO A 103 -31.90 16.20 40.42
N SER A 104 -32.03 14.97 40.92
CA SER A 104 -32.97 14.59 41.99
C SER A 104 -32.20 14.36 43.30
N TYR A 105 -32.78 14.87 44.39
CA TYR A 105 -32.21 14.98 45.72
C TYR A 105 -32.65 13.79 46.58
N ALA A 106 -31.73 12.95 47.03
CA ALA A 106 -31.95 12.07 48.18
C ALA A 106 -30.59 11.74 48.85
N ARG A 107 -30.44 12.21 50.09
CA ARG A 107 -29.35 11.89 51.03
C ARG A 107 -29.54 10.47 51.58
N ALA A 108 -28.46 9.76 51.90
CA ALA A 108 -27.93 9.66 53.28
C ALA A 108 -26.92 8.51 53.50
N THR A 109 -26.07 8.72 54.52
CA THR A 109 -25.24 7.79 55.32
C THR A 109 -23.92 7.18 54.75
N GLY A 110 -22.77 7.80 55.08
CA GLY A 110 -21.86 7.34 56.17
C GLY A 110 -20.72 6.33 55.92
N ASN A 111 -19.49 6.86 55.72
CA ASN A 111 -18.13 6.45 56.21
C ASN A 111 -17.50 5.06 55.91
N PRO A 112 -16.15 4.88 56.05
CA PRO A 112 -15.00 5.80 55.95
C PRO A 112 -13.80 5.26 55.10
N ALA A 113 -12.86 6.17 54.81
CA ALA A 113 -11.43 6.00 54.49
C ALA A 113 -10.90 4.63 53.98
N GLY A 114 -10.72 4.53 52.65
CA GLY A 114 -9.90 3.51 52.00
C GLY A 114 -8.80 4.15 51.14
N SER A 115 -7.55 3.84 51.48
CA SER A 115 -6.31 4.28 50.82
C SER A 115 -6.41 4.29 49.28
N THR A 116 -6.35 5.48 48.68
CA THR A 116 -6.26 5.61 47.22
C THR A 116 -4.80 5.41 46.82
N ARG A 117 -4.46 4.22 46.30
CA ARG A 117 -3.20 4.02 45.57
C ARG A 117 -3.10 5.08 44.47
N PRO A 118 -1.95 5.78 44.30
CA PRO A 118 -1.80 6.70 43.19
C PRO A 118 -2.00 5.92 41.89
N ILE A 119 -3.02 6.34 41.12
CA ILE A 119 -3.24 5.87 39.77
C ILE A 119 -2.04 6.37 38.97
N ILE A 120 -1.03 5.51 38.79
CA ILE A 120 0.01 5.73 37.80
C ILE A 120 -0.72 5.71 36.45
N THR A 121 -0.97 6.90 35.92
CA THR A 121 -1.41 7.07 34.55
C THR A 121 -0.36 6.39 33.68
N PRO A 122 -0.69 5.37 32.87
CA PRO A 122 0.31 4.72 32.03
C PRO A 122 0.89 5.79 31.10
N LEU A 123 2.21 6.00 31.23
CA LEU A 123 2.98 6.92 30.40
C LEU A 123 2.59 6.74 28.94
N PHE A 124 2.26 7.88 28.33
CA PHE A 124 1.92 8.08 26.93
C PHE A 124 2.73 7.14 26.00
N ARG A 125 2.03 6.25 25.28
CA ARG A 125 2.60 5.26 24.34
C ARG A 125 3.43 5.80 23.16
N PRO A 126 3.42 7.09 22.74
CA PRO A 126 4.27 7.52 21.61
C PRO A 126 5.78 7.37 21.86
N SER A 127 6.25 7.49 23.10
CA SER A 127 7.70 7.43 23.40
C SER A 127 8.27 6.01 23.44
N LEU A 128 7.44 4.97 23.62
CA LEU A 128 7.90 3.57 23.62
C LEU A 128 8.01 2.97 22.21
N GLN A 129 7.34 3.54 21.21
CA GLN A 129 7.46 3.09 19.82
C GLN A 129 8.81 3.46 19.17
N SER A 130 9.51 4.49 19.67
CA SER A 130 10.84 4.86 19.17
C SER A 130 11.95 3.90 19.60
N PHE A 131 11.74 3.10 20.64
CA PHE A 131 12.76 2.17 21.18
C PHE A 131 12.60 0.73 20.73
N ASN A 132 11.48 0.36 20.09
CA ASN A 132 11.36 -0.97 19.52
C ASN A 132 12.19 -1.05 18.25
N PRO A 133 13.20 -1.95 18.19
CA PRO A 133 14.00 -2.11 16.99
C PRO A 133 13.08 -2.51 15.84
N GLY A 134 13.25 -1.85 14.70
CA GLY A 134 12.44 -2.13 13.53
C GLY A 134 12.79 -3.51 12.97
N LYS A 135 11.81 -4.32 12.56
CA LYS A 135 12.02 -5.71 12.11
C LYS A 135 11.64 -5.92 10.66
N ALA A 136 12.60 -6.30 9.82
CA ALA A 136 12.37 -6.70 8.43
C ALA A 136 12.53 -8.22 8.29
N ILE A 137 11.46 -8.93 7.94
CA ILE A 137 11.47 -10.39 7.75
C ILE A 137 11.59 -10.68 6.26
N ILE A 138 12.65 -11.41 5.89
CA ILE A 138 12.95 -11.79 4.51
C ILE A 138 12.86 -13.31 4.39
N HIS A 139 12.16 -13.77 3.35
CA HIS A 139 11.97 -15.19 3.13
C HIS A 139 13.24 -15.84 2.59
N SER A 140 13.46 -17.07 3.02
CA SER A 140 14.51 -17.94 2.49
C SER A 140 13.89 -18.99 1.55
N ASP A 141 14.66 -19.45 0.57
CA ASP A 141 14.28 -20.62 -0.23
C ASP A 141 14.04 -21.83 0.70
N PRO A 142 12.82 -22.41 0.72
CA PRO A 142 12.50 -23.51 1.63
C PRO A 142 13.24 -24.81 1.31
N ASN A 143 13.77 -24.96 0.10
CA ASN A 143 14.53 -26.14 -0.33
C ASN A 143 16.01 -26.06 0.07
N GLN A 144 16.43 -24.92 0.63
CA GLN A 144 17.80 -24.63 1.00
C GLN A 144 17.91 -24.38 2.51
N ASP A 145 18.89 -25.02 3.13
CA ASP A 145 19.15 -24.91 4.57
C ASP A 145 20.49 -24.23 4.89
N GLU A 146 21.24 -23.81 3.88
CA GLU A 146 22.55 -23.16 4.01
C GLU A 146 22.47 -21.91 4.91
N ILE A 147 21.43 -21.09 4.74
CA ILE A 147 21.20 -19.88 5.56
C ILE A 147 21.15 -20.18 7.06
N LYS A 148 20.66 -21.36 7.47
CA LYS A 148 20.59 -21.73 8.90
C LYS A 148 21.97 -22.01 9.50
N LYS A 149 22.97 -22.31 8.67
CA LYS A 149 24.34 -22.60 9.08
C LYS A 149 25.23 -21.35 9.09
N LEU A 150 24.75 -20.24 8.51
CA LEU A 150 25.52 -19.00 8.44
C LEU A 150 25.62 -18.34 9.82
N ASP A 151 26.79 -17.74 10.06
CA ASP A 151 26.97 -16.87 11.21
C ASP A 151 26.12 -15.59 11.08
N ARG A 152 25.59 -15.13 12.21
CA ARG A 152 24.70 -13.95 12.25
C ARG A 152 25.47 -12.66 11.97
N GLY A 153 26.72 -12.58 12.42
CA GLY A 153 27.62 -11.46 12.16
C GLY A 153 27.88 -11.29 10.67
N PHE A 154 28.09 -12.39 9.95
CA PHE A 154 28.24 -12.37 8.49
C PHE A 154 27.01 -11.76 7.78
N LEU A 155 25.79 -12.17 8.16
CA LEU A 155 24.56 -11.63 7.57
C LEU A 155 24.42 -10.13 7.82
N VAL A 156 24.76 -9.65 9.02
CA VAL A 156 24.71 -8.22 9.37
C VAL A 156 25.75 -7.43 8.60
N GLN A 157 27.00 -7.90 8.56
CA GLN A 157 28.08 -7.25 7.83
C GLN A 157 27.72 -7.13 6.35
N ARG A 158 27.35 -8.25 5.72
CA ARG A 158 27.03 -8.27 4.31
C ARG A 158 25.83 -7.38 3.97
N ALA A 159 24.81 -7.37 4.82
CA ALA A 159 23.65 -6.51 4.61
C ALA A 159 23.99 -5.03 4.72
N ASN A 160 24.82 -4.62 5.68
CA ASN A 160 25.28 -3.23 5.76
C ASN A 160 26.17 -2.84 4.57
N GLU A 161 27.05 -3.73 4.09
CA GLU A 161 27.85 -3.49 2.86
C GLU A 161 26.96 -3.22 1.64
N VAL A 162 25.93 -4.06 1.45
CA VAL A 162 24.98 -3.90 0.33
C VAL A 162 24.16 -2.63 0.47
N ILE A 163 23.64 -2.34 1.66
CA ILE A 163 22.83 -1.14 1.90
C ILE A 163 23.67 0.14 1.74
N ALA A 164 24.93 0.14 2.15
CA ALA A 164 25.83 1.27 1.97
C ALA A 164 26.06 1.59 0.48
N LYS A 165 26.16 0.57 -0.38
CA LYS A 165 26.25 0.78 -1.85
C LYS A 165 25.02 1.43 -2.47
N LEU A 166 23.87 1.39 -1.79
CA LEU A 166 22.64 2.02 -2.23
C LEU A 166 22.49 3.47 -1.73
N ASP A 167 23.47 3.99 -0.99
CA ASP A 167 23.44 5.32 -0.33
C ASP A 167 22.10 5.60 0.38
N ALA A 168 21.62 4.58 1.10
CA ALA A 168 20.30 4.59 1.71
C ALA A 168 20.28 5.47 2.96
N GLN A 169 19.50 6.56 2.93
CA GLN A 169 19.33 7.46 4.07
C GLN A 169 17.85 7.63 4.45
N VAL A 170 17.58 7.71 5.76
CA VAL A 170 16.27 7.98 6.33
C VAL A 170 16.43 9.05 7.40
N GLN A 171 15.78 10.19 7.23
CA GLN A 171 15.90 11.35 8.15
C GLN A 171 17.34 11.85 8.32
N GLY A 172 18.14 11.81 7.24
CA GLY A 172 19.55 12.22 7.25
C GLY A 172 20.51 11.22 7.90
N GLU A 173 20.02 10.06 8.37
CA GLU A 173 20.86 8.99 8.90
C GLU A 173 20.95 7.81 7.91
N PRO A 174 22.13 7.17 7.78
CA PRO A 174 22.25 5.97 6.97
C PRO A 174 21.41 4.83 7.56
N VAL A 175 20.76 4.07 6.67
CA VAL A 175 20.02 2.86 7.06
C VAL A 175 21.03 1.80 7.52
N THR A 176 20.89 1.33 8.75
CA THR A 176 21.80 0.32 9.31
C THR A 176 21.05 -0.86 9.91
N ILE A 177 21.62 -2.05 9.73
CA ILE A 177 21.20 -3.28 10.38
C ILE A 177 22.07 -3.47 11.62
N LYS A 178 21.41 -3.61 12.77
CA LYS A 178 22.06 -3.80 14.08
C LYS A 178 22.27 -5.26 14.41
N THR A 179 21.33 -6.11 14.05
CA THR A 179 21.41 -7.55 14.28
C THR A 179 20.55 -8.31 13.29
N ALA A 180 20.87 -9.60 13.11
CA ALA A 180 20.11 -10.52 12.29
C ALA A 180 19.80 -11.79 13.09
N GLN A 181 18.61 -12.35 12.87
CA GLN A 181 18.19 -13.61 13.47
C GLN A 181 17.63 -14.53 12.39
N VAL A 182 18.17 -15.74 12.30
CA VAL A 182 17.59 -16.80 11.48
C VAL A 182 16.52 -17.53 12.31
N LEU A 183 15.30 -17.59 11.79
CA LEU A 183 14.17 -18.26 12.43
C LEU A 183 14.25 -19.78 12.23
N LYS A 184 13.47 -20.54 13.01
CA LYS A 184 13.30 -21.99 12.78
C LYS A 184 12.80 -22.30 11.36
N SER A 185 12.03 -21.37 10.79
CA SER A 185 11.59 -21.43 9.39
C SER A 185 12.70 -21.17 8.37
N GLY A 186 13.93 -20.83 8.77
CA GLY A 186 15.02 -20.43 7.86
C GLY A 186 14.94 -18.98 7.37
N ASP A 187 13.79 -18.31 7.53
CA ASP A 187 13.63 -16.89 7.24
C ASP A 187 14.53 -16.04 8.13
N VAL A 188 14.97 -14.90 7.62
CA VAL A 188 15.90 -14.01 8.32
C VAL A 188 15.20 -12.73 8.74
N VAL A 189 15.30 -12.41 10.02
CA VAL A 189 14.85 -11.14 10.60
C VAL A 189 16.03 -10.22 10.72
N PHE A 190 16.01 -9.10 10.01
CA PHE A 190 16.97 -8.01 10.15
C PHE A 190 16.39 -6.93 11.06
N PHE A 191 17.16 -6.51 12.05
CA PHE A 191 16.77 -5.50 13.02
C PHE A 191 17.44 -4.17 12.68
N SER A 192 16.64 -3.13 12.46
CA SER A 192 17.08 -1.76 12.22
C SER A 192 16.98 -0.90 13.47
N LYS A 193 17.61 0.28 13.44
CA LYS A 193 17.60 1.24 14.55
C LYS A 193 16.18 1.64 14.97
N ASN A 194 15.29 1.89 14.00
CA ASN A 194 13.94 2.37 14.24
C ASN A 194 12.95 1.90 13.17
N CYS A 195 11.67 2.24 13.37
CA CYS A 195 10.56 1.91 12.46
C CYS A 195 10.69 2.60 11.08
N ALA A 196 11.28 3.79 11.00
CA ALA A 196 11.47 4.51 9.74
C ALA A 196 12.47 3.77 8.83
N GLN A 197 13.59 3.31 9.37
CA GLN A 197 14.55 2.46 8.67
C GLN A 197 13.94 1.11 8.29
N GLN A 198 13.12 0.50 9.17
CA GLN A 198 12.38 -0.72 8.84
C GLN A 198 11.45 -0.52 7.64
N LYS A 199 10.72 0.61 7.59
CA LYS A 199 9.84 0.94 6.47
C LYS A 199 10.65 0.97 5.16
N TRP A 200 11.79 1.66 5.16
CA TRP A 200 12.69 1.70 4.00
C TRP A 200 13.19 0.30 3.61
N LEU A 201 13.64 -0.51 4.58
CA LEU A 201 14.11 -1.89 4.33
C LEU A 201 13.04 -2.75 3.65
N MET A 202 11.79 -2.64 4.10
CA MET A 202 10.66 -3.41 3.57
C MET A 202 10.18 -2.91 2.20
N GLU A 203 10.28 -1.62 1.92
CA GLU A 203 9.96 -1.04 0.60
C GLU A 203 11.03 -1.42 -0.44
N ASN A 204 12.30 -1.50 0.00
CA ASN A 204 13.45 -1.76 -0.87
C ASN A 204 13.98 -3.20 -0.78
N LYS A 205 13.31 -4.12 -0.07
CA LYS A 205 13.77 -5.50 0.15
C LYS A 205 14.24 -6.22 -1.13
N HIS A 206 13.51 -6.03 -2.22
CA HIS A 206 13.86 -6.60 -3.53
C HIS A 206 15.20 -6.13 -4.12
N ARG A 207 15.75 -5.01 -3.65
CA ARG A 207 17.00 -4.42 -4.17
C ARG A 207 18.24 -4.89 -3.43
N TRP A 208 18.12 -5.26 -2.15
CA TRP A 208 19.29 -5.57 -1.32
C TRP A 208 19.37 -7.02 -0.88
N THR A 209 18.24 -7.73 -0.73
CA THR A 209 18.26 -9.04 -0.06
C THR A 209 19.00 -10.13 -0.84
N LYS A 210 18.91 -10.13 -2.17
CA LYS A 210 19.56 -11.16 -3.01
C LYS A 210 21.09 -11.02 -2.98
N ASP A 211 21.59 -9.80 -2.86
CA ASP A 211 23.01 -9.49 -2.78
C ASP A 211 23.60 -9.78 -1.39
N VAL A 212 22.73 -9.86 -0.37
CA VAL A 212 23.11 -10.36 0.96
C VAL A 212 23.35 -11.86 0.92
N HIS A 213 22.45 -12.61 0.30
CA HIS A 213 22.62 -14.04 0.14
C HIS A 213 21.77 -14.60 -1.02
N LYS A 214 22.34 -15.52 -1.80
CA LYS A 214 21.69 -16.14 -2.99
C LYS A 214 20.30 -16.75 -2.68
N HIS A 215 20.09 -17.26 -1.48
CA HIS A 215 18.85 -17.93 -1.06
C HIS A 215 17.86 -17.03 -0.32
N LEU A 216 18.15 -15.74 -0.17
CA LEU A 216 17.16 -14.78 0.29
C LEU A 216 16.32 -14.30 -0.89
N GLU A 217 15.01 -14.33 -0.72
CA GLU A 217 14.07 -13.95 -1.76
C GLU A 217 13.10 -12.89 -1.24
N ALA A 218 12.98 -11.82 -2.01
CA ALA A 218 12.07 -10.74 -1.72
C ALA A 218 11.48 -10.20 -3.00
N THR A 219 10.15 -10.22 -3.10
CA THR A 219 9.44 -9.55 -4.18
C THR A 219 9.30 -8.06 -3.87
N PRO A 220 9.27 -7.18 -4.88
CA PRO A 220 8.93 -5.77 -4.67
C PRO A 220 7.62 -5.65 -3.91
N SER A 221 7.58 -4.72 -2.95
CA SER A 221 6.33 -4.39 -2.26
C SER A 221 5.40 -3.69 -3.25
N SER A 222 4.16 -4.17 -3.36
CA SER A 222 3.14 -3.57 -4.23
C SER A 222 1.92 -3.18 -3.42
N PHE A 223 1.48 -1.93 -3.58
CA PHE A 223 0.24 -1.39 -3.04
C PHE A 223 -0.86 -1.62 -4.06
N MET A 224 -1.82 -2.47 -3.71
CA MET A 224 -2.92 -2.81 -4.59
C MET A 224 -4.15 -1.97 -4.28
N ILE A 225 -4.83 -1.52 -5.32
CA ILE A 225 -6.10 -0.78 -5.26
C ILE A 225 -7.11 -1.43 -6.21
N ILE A 226 -8.40 -1.30 -5.90
CA ILE A 226 -9.50 -1.71 -6.77
C ILE A 226 -10.14 -0.46 -7.36
N ALA A 227 -10.34 -0.42 -8.67
CA ALA A 227 -11.24 0.51 -9.33
C ALA A 227 -12.52 -0.21 -9.74
N ASP A 228 -13.66 0.32 -9.32
CA ASP A 228 -14.97 -0.28 -9.59
C ASP A 228 -15.62 0.31 -10.83
N SER A 229 -16.62 -0.40 -11.35
CA SER A 229 -17.44 0.03 -12.50
C SER A 229 -16.65 0.27 -13.78
N ILE A 230 -15.65 -0.57 -14.06
CA ILE A 230 -14.86 -0.51 -15.30
C ILE A 230 -15.58 -1.30 -16.41
N PRO A 231 -15.82 -0.70 -17.59
CA PRO A 231 -16.46 -1.38 -18.72
C PRO A 231 -15.75 -2.69 -19.10
N LYS A 232 -16.51 -3.75 -19.38
CA LYS A 232 -15.97 -5.10 -19.63
C LYS A 232 -15.11 -5.23 -20.88
N ASP A 233 -15.36 -4.41 -21.87
CA ASP A 233 -14.59 -4.30 -23.12
C ASP A 233 -13.20 -3.67 -22.88
N PHE A 234 -12.97 -3.06 -21.71
CA PHE A 234 -11.65 -2.56 -21.34
C PHE A 234 -10.63 -3.70 -21.29
N ASN A 235 -9.52 -3.54 -22.01
CA ASN A 235 -8.41 -4.48 -21.99
C ASN A 235 -7.32 -4.05 -20.99
N PRO A 236 -7.22 -4.67 -19.80
CA PRO A 236 -6.22 -4.31 -18.80
C PRO A 236 -4.80 -4.79 -19.13
N LYS A 237 -4.63 -5.62 -20.16
CA LYS A 237 -3.32 -6.08 -20.63
C LYS A 237 -2.72 -5.16 -21.70
N SER A 238 -3.49 -4.21 -22.21
CA SER A 238 -3.02 -3.26 -23.22
C SER A 238 -2.03 -2.26 -22.60
N GLN A 239 -0.83 -2.17 -23.19
CA GLN A 239 0.19 -1.21 -22.74
C GLN A 239 -0.27 0.23 -22.92
N THR A 240 -1.04 0.52 -23.97
CA THR A 240 -1.63 1.85 -24.19
C THR A 240 -2.53 2.26 -23.03
N ASN A 241 -3.38 1.34 -22.54
CA ASN A 241 -4.27 1.61 -21.43
C ASN A 241 -3.50 1.82 -20.11
N LEU A 242 -2.45 1.03 -19.88
CA LEU A 242 -1.53 1.23 -18.75
C LEU A 242 -0.90 2.63 -18.79
N ASN A 243 -0.39 3.03 -19.97
CA ASN A 243 0.27 4.32 -20.16
C ASN A 243 -0.72 5.49 -20.00
N ASN A 244 -1.93 5.38 -20.54
CA ASN A 244 -2.95 6.42 -20.44
C ASN A 244 -3.32 6.70 -18.98
N ILE A 245 -3.52 5.66 -18.17
CA ILE A 245 -3.82 5.81 -16.73
C ILE A 245 -2.61 6.42 -16.00
N ALA A 246 -1.40 5.99 -16.35
CA ALA A 246 -0.18 6.52 -15.75
C ALA A 246 0.00 8.01 -16.05
N VAL A 247 -0.21 8.44 -17.29
CA VAL A 247 -0.14 9.84 -17.70
C VAL A 247 -1.25 10.66 -17.02
N ALA A 248 -2.50 10.19 -17.08
CA ALA A 248 -3.66 10.90 -16.53
C ALA A 248 -3.56 11.17 -15.02
N LYS A 249 -2.82 10.33 -14.29
CA LYS A 249 -2.59 10.49 -12.85
C LYS A 249 -1.19 10.92 -12.48
N ASN A 250 -0.37 11.28 -13.47
CA ASN A 250 1.01 11.68 -13.30
C ASN A 250 1.79 10.69 -12.40
N PHE A 251 1.67 9.40 -12.74
CA PHE A 251 2.42 8.34 -12.10
C PHE A 251 3.90 8.43 -12.51
N GLY A 252 4.81 8.17 -11.57
CA GLY A 252 6.22 8.05 -11.90
C GLY A 252 6.45 6.89 -12.89
N ALA A 253 7.52 6.96 -13.67
CA ALA A 253 7.90 5.87 -14.56
C ALA A 253 8.03 4.54 -13.77
N GLY A 254 7.25 3.53 -14.16
CA GLY A 254 7.24 2.22 -13.49
C GLY A 254 6.49 2.17 -12.15
N ASP A 255 5.73 3.20 -11.77
CA ASP A 255 4.87 3.18 -10.58
C ASP A 255 3.72 2.19 -10.74
N LEU A 256 3.07 2.15 -11.90
CA LEU A 256 2.03 1.17 -12.22
C LEU A 256 2.68 -0.13 -12.73
N VAL A 257 2.67 -1.15 -11.88
CA VAL A 257 3.34 -2.43 -12.11
C VAL A 257 2.47 -3.37 -12.92
N LYS A 258 1.17 -3.45 -12.60
CA LYS A 258 0.25 -4.40 -13.23
C LYS A 258 -1.20 -3.98 -13.08
N MET A 259 -2.00 -4.29 -14.09
CA MET A 259 -3.46 -4.28 -14.01
C MET A 259 -4.03 -5.66 -14.33
N LYS A 260 -5.09 -6.03 -13.63
CA LYS A 260 -5.85 -7.26 -13.91
C LYS A 260 -7.28 -7.13 -13.43
N TRP A 261 -8.20 -7.85 -14.07
CA TRP A 261 -9.54 -8.04 -13.54
C TRP A 261 -9.49 -8.75 -12.17
N LEU A 262 -10.33 -8.30 -11.23
CA LEU A 262 -10.45 -8.92 -9.91
C LEU A 262 -11.03 -10.33 -10.00
N ALA A 263 -12.05 -10.50 -10.86
CA ALA A 263 -12.71 -11.75 -11.15
C ALA A 263 -12.86 -11.91 -12.67
N ASP A 264 -12.99 -13.16 -13.12
CA ASP A 264 -13.43 -13.40 -14.49
C ASP A 264 -14.91 -13.00 -14.61
N ASN A 265 -15.18 -12.03 -15.49
CA ASN A 265 -16.52 -11.53 -15.72
C ASN A 265 -17.13 -12.06 -17.03
N SER A 266 -16.48 -13.02 -17.70
CA SER A 266 -16.96 -13.61 -18.96
C SER A 266 -18.36 -14.21 -18.84
N ALA A 267 -18.65 -14.87 -17.72
CA ALA A 267 -19.93 -15.55 -17.46
C ALA A 267 -21.01 -14.65 -16.80
N THR A 268 -20.71 -13.39 -16.47
CA THR A 268 -21.65 -12.52 -15.74
C THR A 268 -22.46 -11.64 -16.70
N LEU A 269 -23.73 -11.36 -16.38
CA LEU A 269 -24.57 -10.43 -17.17
C LEU A 269 -24.24 -8.95 -16.94
N LYS A 270 -23.45 -8.64 -15.90
CA LYS A 270 -23.06 -7.25 -15.58
C LYS A 270 -22.32 -6.63 -16.76
N GLN A 271 -22.45 -5.33 -17.00
CA GLN A 271 -21.72 -4.65 -18.10
C GLN A 271 -20.36 -4.09 -17.67
N ALA A 272 -20.11 -4.04 -16.36
CA ALA A 272 -18.87 -3.55 -15.77
C ALA A 272 -18.29 -4.55 -14.76
N GLY A 273 -16.99 -4.43 -14.49
CA GLY A 273 -16.25 -5.22 -13.51
C GLY A 273 -15.32 -4.36 -12.65
N SER A 274 -14.64 -5.02 -11.71
CA SER A 274 -13.66 -4.37 -10.82
C SER A 274 -12.23 -4.70 -11.27
N LEU A 275 -11.40 -3.66 -11.40
CA LEU A 275 -10.01 -3.76 -11.84
C LEU A 275 -9.06 -3.63 -10.64
N VAL A 276 -8.10 -4.53 -10.53
CA VAL A 276 -7.01 -4.43 -9.54
C VAL A 276 -5.79 -3.79 -10.20
N LEU A 277 -5.35 -2.66 -9.65
CA LEU A 277 -4.11 -2.00 -10.03
C LEU A 277 -3.05 -2.25 -8.95
N SER A 278 -1.85 -2.64 -9.37
CA SER A 278 -0.70 -2.86 -8.49
C SER A 278 0.30 -1.73 -8.68
N LEU A 279 0.50 -0.93 -7.63
CA LEU A 279 1.37 0.24 -7.63
C LEU A 279 2.62 -0.02 -6.78
N ARG A 280 3.77 0.51 -7.18
CA ARG A 280 5.01 0.44 -6.38
C ARG A 280 5.03 1.46 -5.26
N ASN A 281 4.48 2.64 -5.50
CA ASN A 281 4.50 3.78 -4.59
C ASN A 281 3.22 3.84 -3.72
N LYS A 282 3.41 3.94 -2.40
CA LYS A 282 2.32 3.96 -1.41
C LYS A 282 1.52 5.25 -1.51
N GLU A 283 2.21 6.37 -1.63
CA GLU A 283 1.66 7.71 -1.72
C GLU A 283 0.81 7.84 -2.99
N THR A 284 1.26 7.30 -4.13
CA THR A 284 0.48 7.22 -5.37
C THR A 284 -0.79 6.39 -5.18
N ALA A 285 -0.72 5.22 -4.53
CA ALA A 285 -1.89 4.41 -4.23
C ALA A 285 -2.91 5.15 -3.34
N ASN A 286 -2.43 5.82 -2.29
CA ASN A 286 -3.28 6.61 -1.39
C ASN A 286 -3.93 7.80 -2.11
N ARG A 287 -3.21 8.47 -3.02
CA ARG A 287 -3.78 9.53 -3.86
C ARG A 287 -4.88 8.99 -4.78
N CYS A 288 -4.70 7.80 -5.35
CA CYS A 288 -5.74 7.16 -6.16
C CYS A 288 -6.99 6.84 -5.33
N VAL A 289 -6.82 6.30 -4.12
CA VAL A 289 -7.97 6.04 -3.21
C VAL A 289 -8.73 7.32 -2.87
N LYS A 290 -8.04 8.45 -2.67
CA LYS A 290 -8.67 9.75 -2.39
C LYS A 290 -9.32 10.40 -3.60
N SER A 291 -8.71 10.29 -4.78
CA SER A 291 -9.10 11.04 -5.99
C SER A 291 -9.80 10.21 -7.07
N GLY A 292 -9.90 8.89 -6.89
CA GLY A 292 -10.32 7.96 -7.95
C GLY A 292 -9.30 7.84 -9.09
N ILE A 293 -9.68 7.16 -10.17
CA ILE A 293 -8.94 7.12 -11.45
C ILE A 293 -9.79 7.61 -12.61
N TYR A 294 -9.15 8.09 -13.67
CA TYR A 294 -9.82 8.48 -14.92
C TYR A 294 -9.51 7.43 -15.99
N LEU A 295 -10.53 6.95 -16.67
CA LEU A 295 -10.42 5.92 -17.71
C LEU A 295 -11.54 6.11 -18.72
N ASN A 296 -11.22 6.12 -20.02
CA ASN A 296 -12.18 6.35 -21.10
C ASN A 296 -13.11 7.56 -20.85
N TRP A 297 -12.55 8.68 -20.37
CA TRP A 297 -13.29 9.91 -20.05
C TRP A 297 -14.19 9.83 -18.80
N ASP A 298 -14.28 8.67 -18.14
CA ASP A 298 -15.04 8.47 -16.92
C ASP A 298 -14.19 8.54 -15.66
N HIS A 299 -14.84 8.90 -14.55
CA HIS A 299 -14.26 8.85 -13.20
C HIS A 299 -14.69 7.56 -12.49
N HIS A 300 -13.70 6.81 -12.01
CA HIS A 300 -13.93 5.58 -11.28
C HIS A 300 -13.50 5.71 -9.83
N ARG A 301 -14.40 5.31 -8.94
CA ARG A 301 -14.12 5.21 -7.51
C ARG A 301 -13.08 4.12 -7.28
N VAL A 302 -12.14 4.42 -6.40
CA VAL A 302 -11.06 3.52 -6.03
C VAL A 302 -11.14 3.18 -4.56
N THR A 303 -10.95 1.92 -4.23
CA THR A 303 -10.81 1.42 -2.87
C THR A 303 -9.47 0.73 -2.68
N LYS A 304 -9.02 0.64 -1.43
CA LYS A 304 -7.78 -0.08 -1.11
C LYS A 304 -8.02 -1.58 -1.22
N PHE A 305 -7.17 -2.30 -1.96
CA PHE A 305 -7.23 -3.75 -1.99
C PHE A 305 -6.50 -4.33 -0.78
N ILE A 306 -7.21 -5.09 0.05
CA ILE A 306 -6.63 -5.85 1.14
C ILE A 306 -6.71 -7.33 0.74
N PRO A 307 -5.60 -7.96 0.33
CA PRO A 307 -5.65 -9.37 -0.06
C PRO A 307 -6.02 -10.24 1.14
N CYS A 308 -6.93 -11.20 0.94
CA CYS A 308 -7.15 -12.25 1.92
C CYS A 308 -5.84 -12.98 2.18
N PRO A 309 -5.53 -13.34 3.44
CA PRO A 309 -4.34 -14.12 3.70
C PRO A 309 -4.34 -15.42 2.92
N PRO A 310 -3.16 -15.81 2.42
CA PRO A 310 -3.05 -16.98 1.58
C PRO A 310 -3.38 -18.24 2.38
N GLN A 311 -4.03 -19.16 1.71
CA GLN A 311 -4.06 -20.55 2.14
C GLN A 311 -2.97 -21.30 1.40
N CYS A 312 -2.12 -22.00 2.15
CA CYS A 312 -1.01 -22.73 1.60
C CYS A 312 -1.52 -23.91 0.77
N TRP A 313 -1.20 -23.95 -0.52
CA TRP A 313 -1.57 -25.06 -1.41
C TRP A 313 -0.77 -26.34 -1.13
N LYS A 314 0.36 -26.26 -0.41
CA LYS A 314 1.20 -27.40 -0.04
C LYS A 314 0.68 -28.12 1.21
N CYS A 315 0.34 -27.39 2.28
CA CYS A 315 -0.05 -28.00 3.57
C CYS A 315 -1.49 -27.69 4.00
N LEU A 316 -2.25 -26.95 3.20
CA LEU A 316 -3.66 -26.55 3.40
C LEU A 316 -3.90 -25.58 4.57
N LYS A 317 -2.88 -25.24 5.37
CA LYS A 317 -2.97 -24.29 6.49
C LYS A 317 -3.05 -22.84 5.97
N MET A 318 -3.71 -21.98 6.75
CA MET A 318 -3.85 -20.55 6.46
C MET A 318 -2.61 -19.74 6.90
N GLY A 319 -2.41 -18.57 6.28
CA GLY A 319 -1.50 -17.52 6.74
C GLY A 319 -0.13 -17.48 6.07
N HIS A 320 0.16 -18.37 5.13
CA HIS A 320 1.43 -18.37 4.38
C HIS A 320 1.25 -18.89 2.95
N PHE A 321 2.17 -18.50 2.06
CA PHE A 321 2.19 -18.99 0.68
C PHE A 321 2.86 -20.36 0.60
N GLY A 322 2.35 -21.23 -0.28
CA GLY A 322 2.93 -22.56 -0.48
C GLY A 322 4.37 -22.54 -0.98
N GLN A 323 4.77 -21.49 -1.71
CA GLN A 323 6.15 -21.28 -2.17
C GLN A 323 7.15 -21.21 -1.02
N TRP A 324 6.77 -20.69 0.16
CA TRP A 324 7.65 -20.57 1.33
C TRP A 324 7.37 -21.64 2.38
N CYS A 325 6.57 -22.64 2.04
CA CYS A 325 6.07 -23.62 2.99
C CYS A 325 7.08 -24.76 3.19
N ARG A 326 7.54 -24.92 4.44
CA ARG A 326 8.41 -26.03 4.88
C ARG A 326 7.65 -27.18 5.55
N GLU A 327 6.32 -27.07 5.66
CA GLU A 327 5.48 -28.13 6.22
C GLU A 327 5.38 -29.34 5.27
N LYS A 328 5.04 -30.50 5.82
CA LYS A 328 4.76 -31.71 5.02
C LYS A 328 3.60 -31.44 4.07
N ALA A 329 3.75 -31.87 2.82
CA ALA A 329 2.71 -31.75 1.82
C ALA A 329 1.46 -32.53 2.25
N ARG A 330 0.30 -31.97 1.94
CA ARG A 330 -1.00 -32.56 2.23
C ARG A 330 -1.94 -32.31 1.06
N CYS A 331 -2.42 -33.39 0.46
CA CYS A 331 -3.28 -33.32 -0.70
C CYS A 331 -4.65 -32.77 -0.32
N GLY A 332 -5.13 -31.76 -1.06
CA GLY A 332 -6.46 -31.19 -0.86
C GLY A 332 -7.61 -32.12 -1.27
N LYS A 333 -7.30 -33.17 -2.05
CA LYS A 333 -8.26 -34.14 -2.59
C LYS A 333 -8.39 -35.38 -1.70
N CYS A 334 -7.33 -36.18 -1.58
CA CYS A 334 -7.36 -37.43 -0.79
C CYS A 334 -6.86 -37.25 0.66
N GLY A 335 -6.02 -36.24 0.93
CA GLY A 335 -5.44 -35.98 2.25
C GLY A 335 -4.06 -36.57 2.51
N ASP A 336 -3.51 -37.32 1.56
CA ASP A 336 -2.21 -37.99 1.70
C ASP A 336 -1.01 -37.03 1.56
N LYS A 337 0.19 -37.58 1.76
CA LYS A 337 1.48 -36.87 1.84
C LYS A 337 2.05 -36.50 0.46
N HIS A 338 1.28 -35.78 -0.35
CA HIS A 338 1.72 -35.22 -1.63
C HIS A 338 1.01 -33.88 -1.90
N ILE A 339 1.52 -33.10 -2.85
CA ILE A 339 0.83 -31.87 -3.30
C ILE A 339 -0.35 -32.25 -4.20
N THR A 340 -1.46 -31.53 -4.13
CA THR A 340 -2.69 -31.88 -4.86
C THR A 340 -2.50 -32.07 -6.37
N LYS A 341 -1.51 -31.40 -6.97
CA LYS A 341 -1.17 -31.54 -8.40
C LYS A 341 -0.70 -32.96 -8.75
N ASP A 342 -0.02 -33.62 -7.82
CA ASP A 342 0.60 -34.93 -8.02
C ASP A 342 -0.30 -36.05 -7.47
N CYS A 343 -1.61 -35.80 -7.38
CA CYS A 343 -2.54 -36.76 -6.82
C CYS A 343 -2.75 -37.95 -7.77
N PRO A 344 -2.58 -39.20 -7.30
CA PRO A 344 -2.75 -40.39 -8.16
C PRO A 344 -4.18 -40.55 -8.65
N GLU A 345 -5.16 -39.97 -7.95
CA GLU A 345 -6.57 -39.94 -8.37
C GLU A 345 -6.84 -38.91 -9.50
N GLY A 346 -5.81 -38.25 -10.03
CA GLY A 346 -5.89 -37.24 -11.08
C GLY A 346 -6.42 -35.86 -10.63
N LEU A 347 -6.45 -34.90 -11.55
CA LEU A 347 -6.85 -33.50 -11.32
C LEU A 347 -8.38 -33.26 -11.25
N GLY A 348 -9.19 -34.32 -11.21
CA GLY A 348 -10.65 -34.20 -11.09
C GLY A 348 -11.08 -33.36 -9.88
N GLY A 349 -12.23 -32.67 -9.98
CA GLY A 349 -12.72 -31.73 -8.98
C GLY A 349 -12.79 -32.31 -7.57
N ILE A 350 -12.35 -31.52 -6.58
CA ILE A 350 -12.41 -31.90 -5.16
C ILE A 350 -13.87 -31.85 -4.72
N LYS A 351 -14.51 -33.01 -4.61
CA LYS A 351 -15.93 -33.15 -4.21
C LYS A 351 -16.17 -32.93 -2.72
N SER A 352 -15.12 -33.00 -1.90
CA SER A 352 -15.26 -32.90 -0.45
C SER A 352 -14.01 -32.39 0.25
N CYS A 353 -14.20 -31.62 1.32
CA CYS A 353 -13.13 -30.97 2.05
C CYS A 353 -12.44 -31.94 2.99
N VAL A 354 -11.16 -32.24 2.73
CA VAL A 354 -10.36 -33.12 3.60
C VAL A 354 -10.25 -32.60 5.03
N LEU A 355 -10.14 -31.27 5.21
CA LEU A 355 -10.03 -30.66 6.53
C LEU A 355 -11.33 -30.85 7.32
N CYS A 356 -12.48 -30.56 6.72
CA CYS A 356 -13.78 -30.73 7.38
C CYS A 356 -14.14 -32.20 7.59
N LYS A 357 -13.75 -33.11 6.68
CA LYS A 357 -13.85 -34.56 6.89
C LYS A 357 -13.08 -35.01 8.13
N GLU A 358 -11.84 -34.56 8.28
CA GLU A 358 -11.01 -34.84 9.47
C GLU A 358 -11.62 -34.23 10.73
N GLY A 359 -12.04 -32.96 10.68
CA GLY A 359 -12.69 -32.30 11.81
C GLY A 359 -13.97 -33.00 12.25
N ARG A 360 -14.76 -33.56 11.31
CA ARG A 360 -15.94 -34.38 11.62
C ARG A 360 -15.54 -35.68 12.32
N ARG A 361 -14.47 -36.37 11.87
CA ARG A 361 -13.91 -37.54 12.58
C ARG A 361 -13.47 -37.19 14.00
N LEU A 362 -12.94 -35.99 14.21
CA LEU A 362 -12.56 -35.45 15.51
C LEU A 362 -13.74 -34.83 16.30
N LYS A 363 -14.99 -35.02 15.86
CA LYS A 363 -16.22 -34.56 16.53
C LYS A 363 -16.28 -33.04 16.77
N VAL A 364 -15.72 -32.23 15.88
CA VAL A 364 -15.88 -30.77 15.92
C VAL A 364 -17.33 -30.40 15.57
N LYS A 365 -18.12 -30.04 16.60
CA LYS A 365 -19.59 -29.83 16.50
C LYS A 365 -20.05 -28.80 15.47
N ALA A 366 -19.20 -27.83 15.13
CA ALA A 366 -19.55 -26.73 14.24
C ALA A 366 -19.39 -27.04 12.73
N ILE A 367 -18.97 -28.25 12.36
CA ILE A 367 -18.82 -28.66 10.96
C ILE A 367 -20.12 -29.32 10.47
N THR A 368 -20.92 -28.56 9.73
CA THR A 368 -22.18 -29.02 9.15
C THR A 368 -21.99 -29.58 7.74
N GLU A 369 -21.32 -28.82 6.87
CA GLU A 369 -21.09 -29.15 5.47
C GLU A 369 -19.65 -29.60 5.20
N ILE A 370 -19.47 -30.54 4.27
CA ILE A 370 -18.15 -31.01 3.81
C ILE A 370 -18.01 -31.01 2.29
N GLU A 371 -19.06 -30.72 1.54
CA GLU A 371 -19.10 -30.77 0.06
C GLU A 371 -18.57 -29.48 -0.56
N HIS A 372 -17.31 -29.18 -0.27
CA HIS A 372 -16.60 -28.03 -0.82
C HIS A 372 -15.11 -28.35 -0.88
N THR A 373 -14.34 -27.49 -1.56
CA THR A 373 -12.87 -27.63 -1.53
C THR A 373 -12.30 -27.02 -0.25
N PRO A 374 -11.14 -27.47 0.25
CA PRO A 374 -10.48 -26.83 1.40
C PRO A 374 -10.21 -25.33 1.22
N PHE A 375 -10.22 -24.85 -0.03
CA PHE A 375 -9.97 -23.46 -0.40
C PHE A 375 -11.24 -22.59 -0.48
N ASN A 376 -12.43 -23.19 -0.40
CA ASN A 376 -13.69 -22.46 -0.40
C ASN A 376 -13.82 -21.62 0.89
N VAL A 377 -14.35 -20.40 0.77
CA VAL A 377 -14.65 -19.51 1.91
C VAL A 377 -15.67 -20.14 2.87
N SER A 378 -16.54 -21.03 2.39
CA SER A 378 -17.48 -21.80 3.22
C SER A 378 -16.81 -22.85 4.11
N CYS A 379 -15.54 -23.17 3.89
CA CYS A 379 -14.80 -24.12 4.72
C CYS A 379 -14.70 -23.62 6.16
N PHE A 380 -15.22 -24.41 7.12
CA PHE A 380 -15.23 -24.07 8.55
C PHE A 380 -13.86 -23.59 9.06
N PHE A 381 -12.80 -24.37 8.80
CA PHE A 381 -11.46 -24.02 9.27
C PHE A 381 -10.92 -22.71 8.66
N LYS A 382 -11.26 -22.44 7.39
CA LYS A 382 -10.86 -21.20 6.72
C LYS A 382 -11.65 -20.02 7.29
N LYS A 383 -12.97 -20.14 7.35
CA LYS A 383 -13.88 -19.14 7.90
C LYS A 383 -13.49 -18.76 9.33
N THR A 384 -13.37 -19.74 10.22
CA THR A 384 -12.97 -19.51 11.62
C THR A 384 -11.58 -18.84 11.73
N TRP A 385 -10.64 -19.17 10.85
CA TRP A 385 -9.33 -18.52 10.86
C TRP A 385 -9.40 -17.05 10.44
N LEU A 386 -10.24 -16.72 9.44
CA LEU A 386 -10.45 -15.35 8.95
C LEU A 386 -11.21 -14.49 9.99
N GLU A 387 -12.25 -15.06 10.60
CA GLU A 387 -13.04 -14.41 11.66
C GLU A 387 -12.19 -14.06 12.87
N LYS A 388 -11.35 -15.00 13.35
CA LYS A 388 -10.42 -14.75 14.47
C LYS A 388 -9.44 -13.59 14.23
N ARG A 389 -9.24 -13.18 12.99
CA ARG A 389 -8.32 -12.10 12.60
C ARG A 389 -9.02 -10.81 12.16
N ASN A 390 -10.33 -10.68 12.39
CA ASN A 390 -11.16 -9.53 11.96
C ASN A 390 -11.09 -9.26 10.44
N GLN A 391 -10.84 -10.29 9.63
CA GLN A 391 -10.74 -10.16 8.17
C GLN A 391 -12.03 -10.55 7.44
N TYR A 392 -13.09 -10.81 8.20
CA TYR A 392 -14.41 -11.16 7.68
C TYR A 392 -15.34 -9.94 7.53
N GLN A 393 -14.87 -8.72 7.83
CA GLN A 393 -15.68 -7.51 7.63
C GLN A 393 -15.69 -7.11 6.15
N GLY A 394 -16.70 -7.61 5.43
CA GLY A 394 -17.11 -7.12 4.10
C GLY A 394 -16.30 -7.67 2.93
N GLN A 395 -16.62 -8.89 2.50
CA GLN A 395 -16.42 -9.33 1.11
C GLN A 395 -17.76 -9.47 0.41
#